data_AF-A0A3D9C1S8-F1
#
_entry.id   AF-A0A3D9C1S8-F1
#
_cell.length_a   1.000
_cell.length_b   1.000
_cell.length_c   1.000
_cell.angle_alpha   90.00
_cell.angle_beta   90.00
_cell.angle_gamma   90.00
#
_symmetry.space_group_name_H-M   'P 1'
#
loop_
_entity.id
_entity.type
_entity.pdbx_description
1 polymer ?
#
loop_
_entity_poly.entity_id
_entity_poly.type
_entity_poly.pdbx_seq_one_letter_code
_entity_poly.pdbx_strand_id
1 'polypeptide(L)'
;MTEYILKIEASKQFFPQITSVLGIEPSKTDYAWELSIKENDEVFTKAIPYFISLIEHKRSELEKIGITGGSVSVWLYKVYIGQCNMEFSPAEMKLLSDHDITLCVSCWEDVKDDQVEKNR
;
A
#
# COMPACT_ATOMS: atom_id res chain seq x y z
N MET A 1 -14.18 -3.26 -2.90
CA MET A 1 -13.18 -3.02 -1.84
C MET A 1 -11.94 -2.47 -2.50
N THR A 2 -11.57 -1.24 -2.17
CA THR A 2 -10.32 -0.62 -2.63
C THR A 2 -9.52 -0.17 -1.42
N GLU A 3 -8.22 -0.44 -1.40
CA GLU A 3 -7.32 0.06 -0.36
C GLU A 3 -5.89 0.23 -0.91
N TYR A 4 -5.18 1.21 -0.35
CA TYR A 4 -3.75 1.36 -0.51
C TYR A 4 -3.05 0.76 0.72
N ILE A 5 -1.93 0.07 0.52
CA ILE A 5 -1.16 -0.54 1.59
C ILE A 5 0.30 -0.17 1.46
N LEU A 6 0.87 0.43 2.49
CA LEU A 6 2.33 0.49 2.66
C LEU A 6 2.79 -0.85 3.21
N LYS A 7 3.68 -1.53 2.50
CA LYS A 7 4.24 -2.83 2.86
C LYS A 7 5.75 -2.72 3.04
N ILE A 8 6.23 -3.14 4.21
CA ILE A 8 7.66 -3.22 4.53
C ILE A 8 8.01 -4.68 4.78
N GLU A 9 8.75 -5.25 3.83
CA GLU A 9 9.24 -6.63 3.87
C GLU A 9 10.43 -6.73 4.85
N ALA A 10 10.24 -7.51 5.92
CA ALA A 10 11.26 -7.73 6.93
C ALA A 10 11.00 -9.02 7.71
N SER A 11 12.02 -9.55 8.38
CA SER A 11 11.81 -10.60 9.38
C SER A 11 10.91 -10.10 10.51
N LYS A 12 9.93 -10.91 10.95
CA LYS A 12 8.92 -10.54 11.95
C LYS A 12 9.48 -9.93 13.25
N GLN A 13 10.68 -10.35 13.65
CA GLN A 13 11.38 -9.81 14.83
C GLN A 13 11.65 -8.29 14.76
N PHE A 14 11.66 -7.71 13.56
CA PHE A 14 11.90 -6.28 13.34
C PHE A 14 10.62 -5.45 13.30
N PHE A 15 9.43 -6.07 13.23
CA PHE A 15 8.16 -5.34 13.16
C PHE A 15 7.93 -4.36 14.32
N PRO A 16 8.25 -4.70 15.59
CA PRO A 16 8.13 -3.73 16.68
C PRO A 16 9.05 -2.52 16.51
N GLN A 17 10.22 -2.71 15.90
CA GLN A 17 11.17 -1.62 15.66
C GLN A 17 10.70 -0.73 14.52
N ILE A 18 10.12 -1.31 13.47
CA ILE A 18 9.46 -0.55 12.39
C ILE A 18 8.34 0.31 12.97
N THR A 19 7.44 -0.27 13.78
CA THR A 19 6.39 0.47 14.49
C THR A 19 6.96 1.61 15.32
N SER A 20 8.02 1.36 16.09
CA SER A 20 8.66 2.38 16.91
C SER A 20 9.30 3.51 16.11
N VAL A 21 9.89 3.22 14.95
CA VAL A 21 10.55 4.22 14.09
C VAL A 21 9.52 5.08 13.36
N LEU A 22 8.47 4.47 12.84
CA LEU A 22 7.40 5.16 12.11
C LEU A 22 6.41 5.87 13.04
N GLY A 23 6.30 5.45 14.31
CA GLY A 23 5.41 6.05 15.29
C GLY A 23 3.92 5.81 15.01
N ILE A 24 3.60 4.75 14.25
CA ILE A 24 2.24 4.38 13.85
C ILE A 24 2.06 2.87 13.95
N GLU A 25 0.88 2.43 14.38
CA GLU A 25 0.55 1.00 14.46
C GLU A 25 0.23 0.42 13.08
N PRO A 26 0.75 -0.78 12.74
CA PRO A 26 0.39 -1.46 11.52
C PRO A 26 -1.07 -1.93 11.56
N SER A 27 -1.69 -1.98 10.39
CA SER A 27 -2.96 -2.68 10.21
C SER A 27 -2.80 -4.19 10.29
N LYS A 28 -1.67 -4.75 9.83
CA LYS A 28 -1.38 -6.19 9.85
C LYS A 28 0.13 -6.47 9.96
N THR A 29 0.46 -7.65 10.49
CA THR A 29 1.85 -8.13 10.66
C THR A 29 2.02 -9.62 10.34
N ASP A 30 1.18 -10.16 9.44
CA ASP A 30 1.14 -11.59 9.15
C ASP A 30 2.36 -12.08 8.36
N TYR A 31 2.77 -11.33 7.34
CA TYR A 31 3.88 -11.68 6.45
C TYR A 31 4.87 -10.53 6.28
N ALA A 32 4.36 -9.30 6.23
CA ALA A 32 5.11 -8.06 6.23
C ALA A 32 4.52 -7.10 7.28
N TRP A 33 5.21 -6.02 7.56
CA TRP A 33 4.63 -4.89 8.29
C TRP A 33 3.76 -4.10 7.31
N GLU A 34 2.45 -4.01 7.58
CA GLU A 34 1.48 -3.44 6.65
C GLU A 34 0.66 -2.33 7.31
N LEU A 35 0.52 -1.19 6.61
CA LEU A 35 -0.38 -0.09 6.98
C LEU A 35 -1.36 0.17 5.84
N SER A 36 -2.66 -0.04 6.10
CA SER A 36 -3.74 0.13 5.12
C SER A 36 -4.41 1.49 5.23
N ILE A 37 -4.73 2.07 4.08
CA ILE A 37 -5.65 3.20 3.91
C ILE A 37 -6.78 2.71 3.00
N LYS A 38 -7.99 2.66 3.53
CA LYS A 38 -9.19 2.19 2.83
C LYS A 38 -9.83 3.32 2.04
N GLU A 39 -10.61 2.95 1.01
CA GLU A 39 -11.32 3.88 0.12
C GLU A 39 -12.17 4.93 0.84
N ASN A 40 -12.67 4.63 2.04
CA ASN A 40 -13.48 5.52 2.85
C ASN A 40 -12.69 6.38 3.85
N ASP A 41 -11.36 6.25 3.91
CA ASP A 41 -10.52 7.09 4.77
C ASP A 41 -10.27 8.46 4.12
N GLU A 42 -10.25 9.53 4.91
CA GLU A 42 -10.06 10.91 4.41
C GLU A 42 -8.75 11.08 3.62
N VAL A 43 -7.73 10.30 3.96
CA VAL A 43 -6.38 10.38 3.37
C VAL A 43 -6.25 9.55 2.09
N PHE A 44 -7.27 8.79 1.68
CA PHE A 44 -7.19 7.82 0.58
C PHE A 44 -6.72 8.42 -0.74
N THR A 45 -7.24 9.59 -1.10
CA THR A 45 -6.84 10.32 -2.33
C THR A 45 -5.40 10.84 -2.30
N LYS A 46 -4.74 10.76 -1.15
CA LYS A 46 -3.35 11.18 -0.90
C LYS A 46 -2.52 10.04 -0.31
N ALA A 47 -2.92 8.78 -0.50
CA ALA A 47 -2.29 7.65 0.16
C ALA A 47 -0.79 7.52 -0.17
N ILE A 48 -0.40 7.66 -1.45
CA ILE A 48 1.01 7.62 -1.87
C ILE A 48 1.83 8.71 -1.16
N PRO A 49 1.53 10.02 -1.30
CA PRO A 49 2.33 11.06 -0.66
C PRO A 49 2.30 10.96 0.88
N TYR A 50 1.19 10.49 1.46
CA TYR A 50 1.12 10.21 2.89
C TYR A 50 2.13 9.13 3.31
N PHE A 51 2.16 7.98 2.63
CA PHE A 51 3.13 6.92 2.95
C PHE A 51 4.57 7.38 2.77
N ILE A 52 4.88 8.16 1.73
CA ILE A 52 6.20 8.75 1.54
C ILE A 52 6.58 9.62 2.75
N SER A 53 5.66 10.46 3.24
CA SER A 53 5.92 11.35 4.38
C SER A 53 6.25 10.60 5.68
N LEU A 54 5.74 9.36 5.86
CA LEU A 54 6.09 8.51 7.00
C LEU A 54 7.52 7.98 6.91
N ILE A 55 8.03 7.75 5.70
CA ILE A 55 9.29 7.07 5.46
C ILE A 55 10.44 8.07 5.27
N GLU A 56 10.21 9.17 4.56
CA GLU A 56 11.26 10.04 4.04
C GLU A 56 12.18 10.59 5.15
N HIS A 57 11.60 11.03 6.26
CA HIS A 57 12.34 11.57 7.40
C HIS A 57 12.91 10.49 8.32
N LYS A 58 12.51 9.23 8.13
CA LYS A 58 12.87 8.08 8.95
C LYS A 58 13.76 7.07 8.25
N ARG A 59 14.14 7.33 6.99
CA ARG A 59 14.97 6.44 6.17
C ARG A 59 16.25 5.99 6.86
N SER A 60 17.01 6.92 7.44
CA SER A 60 18.26 6.56 8.14
C SER A 60 18.02 5.67 9.37
N GLU A 61 16.89 5.82 10.06
CA GLU A 61 16.53 4.99 11.21
C GLU A 61 16.09 3.58 10.75
N LEU A 62 15.33 3.50 9.66
CA LEU A 62 14.91 2.25 9.02
C LEU A 62 16.10 1.46 8.45
N GLU A 63 17.08 2.13 7.84
CA GLU A 63 18.29 1.50 7.30
C GLU A 63 19.15 0.86 8.40
N LYS A 64 19.21 1.47 9.60
CA LYS A 64 19.96 0.92 10.75
C LYS A 64 19.40 -0.42 11.25
N ILE A 65 18.12 -0.69 11.00
CA ILE A 65 17.46 -1.97 11.33
C ILE A 65 17.35 -2.89 10.11
N GLY A 66 18.04 -2.57 9.01
CA GLY A 66 18.14 -3.41 7.81
C GLY A 66 17.02 -3.24 6.79
N ILE A 67 16.18 -2.21 6.91
CA ILE A 67 15.13 -1.90 5.93
C ILE A 67 15.70 -0.95 4.88
N THR A 68 15.79 -1.41 3.64
CA THR A 68 16.32 -0.63 2.50
C THR A 68 15.20 -0.30 1.51
N GLY A 69 15.46 0.56 0.52
CA GLY A 69 14.46 1.00 -0.47
C GLY A 69 13.69 -0.15 -1.10
N GLY A 70 14.39 -1.14 -1.65
CA GLY A 70 13.79 -2.35 -2.23
C GLY A 70 13.01 -3.26 -1.27
N SER A 71 13.01 -2.99 0.04
CA SER A 71 12.17 -3.68 1.03
C SER A 71 10.79 -3.03 1.19
N VAL A 72 10.54 -1.88 0.55
CA VAL A 72 9.34 -1.06 0.74
C VAL A 72 8.53 -0.96 -0.55
N SER A 73 7.23 -1.19 -0.46
CA SER A 73 6.31 -1.10 -1.59
C SER A 73 4.98 -0.49 -1.18
N VAL A 74 4.34 0.22 -2.11
CA VAL A 74 2.94 0.64 -2.00
C VAL A 74 2.10 -0.27 -2.87
N TRP A 75 1.07 -0.88 -2.29
CA TRP A 75 0.14 -1.75 -2.99
C TRP A 75 -1.20 -1.05 -3.15
N LEU A 76 -1.78 -1.10 -4.35
CA LEU A 76 -3.19 -0.79 -4.59
C LEU A 76 -3.94 -2.10 -4.77
N TYR A 77 -4.81 -2.40 -3.81
CA TYR A 77 -5.76 -3.50 -3.88
C TYR A 77 -7.10 -2.98 -4.34
N LYS A 78 -7.60 -3.49 -5.47
CA LYS A 78 -8.84 -3.01 -6.08
C LYS A 78 -9.73 -4.16 -6.53
N VAL A 79 -10.89 -4.27 -5.91
CA VAL A 79 -11.98 -5.10 -6.42
C VAL A 79 -12.84 -4.25 -7.36
N TYR A 80 -13.11 -4.74 -8.56
CA TYR A 80 -13.83 -4.00 -9.61
C TYR A 80 -14.94 -4.83 -10.25
N ILE A 81 -15.89 -4.18 -10.93
CA ILE A 81 -16.92 -4.84 -11.74
C ILE A 81 -16.80 -4.27 -13.16
N GLY A 82 -16.58 -5.13 -14.16
CA GLY A 82 -16.43 -4.73 -15.55
C GLY A 82 -15.06 -4.13 -15.87
N GLN A 83 -14.89 -2.81 -15.73
CA GLN A 83 -13.65 -2.13 -16.10
C GLN A 83 -12.81 -1.70 -14.87
N CYS A 84 -11.50 -1.94 -14.95
CA CYS A 84 -10.52 -1.54 -13.94
C CYS A 84 -9.55 -0.48 -14.48
N ASN A 85 -10.09 0.71 -14.82
CA ASN A 85 -9.24 1.83 -15.23
C ASN A 85 -8.59 2.45 -13.99
N MET A 86 -7.29 2.71 -14.07
CA MET A 86 -6.49 3.32 -13.02
C MET A 86 -5.60 4.39 -13.63
N GLU A 87 -5.54 5.54 -12.98
CA GLU A 87 -4.67 6.65 -13.35
C GLU A 87 -3.74 6.95 -12.17
N PHE A 88 -2.48 7.23 -12.48
CA PHE A 88 -1.48 7.59 -11.50
C PHE A 88 -0.85 8.90 -11.94
N SER A 89 -0.77 9.88 -11.03
CA SER A 89 -0.18 11.16 -11.41
C SER A 89 1.33 11.02 -11.64
N PRO A 90 1.91 11.73 -12.63
CA PRO A 90 3.36 11.73 -12.82
C PRO A 90 4.13 12.19 -11.57
N ALA A 91 3.56 13.09 -10.78
CA ALA A 91 4.16 13.59 -9.55
C ALA A 91 4.27 12.48 -8.48
N GLU A 92 3.22 11.68 -8.29
CA GLU A 92 3.26 10.54 -7.36
C GLU A 92 4.22 9.46 -7.83
N MET A 93 4.26 9.18 -9.13
CA MET A 93 5.21 8.22 -9.69
C MET A 93 6.67 8.68 -9.52
N LYS A 94 6.91 9.99 -9.63
CA LYS A 94 8.20 10.57 -9.31
C LYS A 94 8.56 10.42 -7.84
N LEU A 95 7.63 10.66 -6.91
CA LEU A 95 7.87 10.45 -5.48
C LEU A 95 8.26 9.00 -5.18
N LEU A 96 7.54 8.03 -5.73
CA LEU A 96 7.88 6.62 -5.55
C LEU A 96 9.29 6.31 -6.10
N SER A 97 9.62 6.81 -7.30
CA SER A 97 10.93 6.62 -7.91
C SER A 97 12.06 7.26 -7.11
N ASP A 98 11.88 8.48 -6.60
CA ASP A 98 12.90 9.22 -5.85
C ASP A 98 13.22 8.53 -4.50
N HIS A 99 12.29 7.74 -3.99
CA HIS A 99 12.41 7.02 -2.74
C HIS A 99 12.68 5.51 -2.91
N ASP A 100 12.90 5.02 -4.13
CA ASP A 100 13.10 3.59 -4.43
C ASP A 100 11.98 2.71 -3.87
N ILE A 101 10.72 3.15 -4.05
CA ILE A 101 9.52 2.43 -3.59
C ILE A 101 8.74 1.94 -4.80
N THR A 102 8.44 0.64 -4.82
CA THR A 102 7.68 0.03 -5.91
C THR A 102 6.18 0.24 -5.73
N LEU A 103 5.47 0.62 -6.81
CA LEU A 103 4.02 0.52 -6.87
C LEU A 103 3.63 -0.89 -7.35
N CYS A 104 2.89 -1.61 -6.52
CA CYS A 104 2.27 -2.89 -6.86
C CYS A 104 0.77 -2.68 -7.02
N VAL A 105 0.17 -3.26 -8.05
CA VAL A 105 -1.27 -3.19 -8.26
C VAL A 105 -1.81 -4.61 -8.33
N SER A 106 -2.80 -4.92 -7.49
CA SER A 106 -3.51 -6.20 -7.54
C SER A 106 -5.01 -5.93 -7.65
N CYS A 107 -5.60 -6.50 -8.69
CA CYS A 107 -7.00 -6.31 -9.00
C CYS A 107 -7.74 -7.64 -9.07
N TRP A 108 -8.98 -7.64 -8.60
CA TRP A 108 -9.86 -8.80 -8.67
C TRP A 108 -11.22 -8.37 -9.20
N GLU A 109 -11.72 -9.06 -10.22
CA GLU A 109 -13.07 -8.85 -10.69
C GLU A 109 -14.05 -9.47 -9.70
N ASP A 110 -14.97 -8.67 -9.18
CA ASP A 110 -16.15 -9.16 -8.49
C ASP A 110 -17.17 -9.57 -9.54
N VAL A 111 -17.14 -10.86 -9.88
CA VAL A 111 -18.20 -11.49 -10.67
C VAL A 111 -19.46 -11.50 -9.82
N LYS A 112 -20.21 -10.40 -9.87
CA LYS A 112 -21.62 -10.47 -9.51
C LYS A 112 -22.28 -11.38 -10.52
N ASP A 113 -22.80 -12.49 -10.01
CA ASP A 113 -23.41 -13.57 -10.78
C ASP A 113 -24.52 -13.01 -11.70
N ASP A 114 -24.25 -12.92 -13.01
CA ASP A 114 -25.24 -12.63 -14.06
C ASP A 114 -26.22 -13.83 -14.27
N GLN A 115 -26.53 -14.59 -13.20
CA GLN A 115 -27.44 -15.74 -13.24
C GLN A 115 -28.91 -15.37 -13.00
N VAL A 116 -29.29 -14.08 -12.99
CA VAL A 116 -30.70 -13.66 -12.83
C VAL A 116 -31.19 -12.87 -14.04
N GLU A 117 -31.08 -13.41 -15.27
CA GLU A 117 -31.96 -12.98 -16.39
C GLU A 117 -31.91 -13.90 -17.64
N LYS A 118 -31.90 -15.23 -17.46
CA LYS A 118 -32.11 -16.17 -18.59
C LYS A 118 -33.34 -17.09 -18.47
N ASN A 119 -34.30 -16.74 -17.61
CA ASN A 119 -35.61 -17.41 -17.52
C ASN A 119 -36.78 -16.42 -17.47
N ARG A 120 -36.86 -15.51 -18.46
CA ARG A 120 -38.07 -14.74 -18.76
C ARG A 120 -38.49 -14.97 -20.20
#